data_AF-A0A9D6Z7W1-F1
#
_entry.id   AF-A0A9D6Z7W1-F1
#
_cell.length_a   1.000
_cell.length_b   1.000
_cell.length_c   1.000
_cell.angle_alpha   90.00
_cell.angle_beta   90.00
_cell.angle_gamma   90.00
#
_symmetry.space_group_name_H-M   'P 1'
#
loop_
_entity.id
_entity.type
_entity.pdbx_description
1 polymer ?
#
loop_
_entity_poly.entity_id
_entity_poly.type
_entity_poly.pdbx_seq_one_letter_code
_entity_poly.pdbx_strand_id
1 'polypeptide(L)'
;MTQKDVDRALEVLELTLPVTSETLTRARRVSLYNWDPARYANLTNNPKQYTQAYKKAEEMTKLVEASYALLTAVLVPDDAPPG
;
A
#
# COMPACT_ATOMS: atom_id res chain seq x y z
N MET A 1 16.69 1.13 -9.12
CA MET A 1 16.06 0.35 -8.04
C MET A 1 17.13 -0.45 -7.34
N THR A 2 17.18 -0.43 -6.02
CA THR A 2 18.11 -1.23 -5.21
C THR A 2 17.35 -2.28 -4.41
N GLN A 3 18.04 -3.33 -3.95
CA GLN A 3 17.43 -4.36 -3.09
C GLN A 3 16.80 -3.76 -1.82
N LYS A 4 17.35 -2.66 -1.30
CA LYS A 4 16.79 -1.93 -0.15
C LYS A 4 15.43 -1.31 -0.45
N ASP A 5 15.19 -0.87 -1.68
CA ASP A 5 13.90 -0.32 -2.08
C ASP A 5 12.82 -1.42 -2.16
N VAL A 6 13.22 -2.62 -2.60
CA VAL A 6 12.35 -3.81 -2.63
C VAL A 6 12.03 -4.27 -1.21
N ASP A 7 13.02 -4.38 -0.35
CA ASP A 7 12.86 -4.78 1.06
C ASP A 7 11.93 -3.82 1.81
N ARG A 8 12.16 -2.51 1.66
CA ARG A 8 11.28 -1.49 2.22
C ARG A 8 9.85 -1.56 1.68
N ALA A 9 9.68 -1.85 0.39
CA ALA A 9 8.36 -2.00 -0.21
C ALA A 9 7.62 -3.24 0.33
N LEU A 10 8.35 -4.34 0.59
CA LEU A 10 7.82 -5.53 1.25
C LEU A 10 7.39 -5.22 2.68
N GLU A 11 8.20 -4.49 3.45
CA GLU A 11 7.84 -4.07 4.81
C GLU A 11 6.58 -3.19 4.83
N VAL A 12 6.45 -2.22 3.92
CA VAL A 12 5.28 -1.33 3.82
C VAL A 12 3.99 -2.10 3.54
N LEU A 13 4.07 -3.14 2.72
CA LEU A 13 2.94 -4.01 2.37
C LEU A 13 2.79 -5.17 3.35
N GLU A 14 3.63 -5.25 4.38
CA GLU A 14 3.72 -6.35 5.36
C GLU A 14 3.79 -7.73 4.67
N LEU A 15 4.56 -7.78 3.59
CA LEU A 15 4.75 -8.97 2.75
C LEU A 15 6.09 -9.65 3.04
N THR A 16 6.10 -10.97 2.92
CA THR A 16 7.31 -11.79 2.99
C THR A 16 7.49 -12.59 1.70
N LEU A 17 8.73 -12.79 1.27
CA LEU A 17 9.03 -13.58 0.07
C LEU A 17 8.76 -15.07 0.30
N PRO A 18 8.29 -15.81 -0.72
CA PRO A 18 8.01 -15.37 -2.10
C PRO A 18 6.68 -14.60 -2.23
N VAL A 19 6.73 -13.44 -2.88
CA VAL A 19 5.54 -12.62 -3.17
C VAL A 19 5.02 -12.94 -4.57
N THR A 20 3.72 -13.25 -4.67
CA THR A 20 2.99 -13.44 -5.94
C THR A 20 2.16 -12.21 -6.28
N SER A 21 1.79 -12.03 -7.55
CA SER A 21 0.92 -10.95 -8.01
C SER A 21 -0.43 -10.90 -7.27
N GLU A 22 -0.98 -12.07 -6.93
CA GLU A 22 -2.21 -12.19 -6.14
C GLU A 22 -2.01 -11.68 -4.71
N THR A 23 -0.96 -12.14 -4.02
CA THR A 23 -0.64 -11.72 -2.65
C THR A 23 -0.32 -10.23 -2.59
N LEU A 24 0.40 -9.71 -3.59
CA LEU A 24 0.73 -8.30 -3.73
C LEU A 24 -0.54 -7.44 -3.90
N THR A 25 -1.46 -7.88 -4.76
CA THR A 25 -2.74 -7.19 -5.00
C THR A 25 -3.64 -7.26 -3.76
N ARG A 26 -3.65 -8.39 -3.06
CA ARG A 26 -4.40 -8.56 -1.80
C ARG A 26 -3.84 -7.64 -0.72
N ALA A 27 -2.53 -7.62 -0.52
CA ALA A 27 -1.87 -6.75 0.45
C ALA A 27 -2.19 -5.28 0.18
N ARG A 28 -2.08 -4.82 -1.08
CA ARG A 28 -2.50 -3.46 -1.47
C ARG A 28 -3.93 -3.17 -1.04
N ARG A 29 -4.89 -4.04 -1.37
CA ARG A 29 -6.30 -3.82 -1.00
C ARG A 29 -6.51 -3.76 0.51
N VAL A 30 -5.85 -4.64 1.26
CA VAL A 30 -5.93 -4.66 2.73
C VAL A 30 -5.34 -3.40 3.33
N SER A 31 -4.14 -2.98 2.88
CA SER A 31 -3.51 -1.75 3.37
C SER A 31 -4.36 -0.53 3.04
N LEU A 32 -4.85 -0.39 1.79
CA LEU A 32 -5.73 0.73 1.40
C LEU A 32 -7.02 0.75 2.23
N TYR A 33 -7.62 -0.41 2.47
CA TYR A 33 -8.80 -0.52 3.32
C TYR A 33 -8.51 -0.15 4.78
N ASN A 34 -7.33 -0.48 5.30
CA ASN A 34 -6.93 -0.11 6.66
C ASN A 34 -6.72 1.40 6.80
N TRP A 35 -6.16 2.03 5.76
CA TRP A 35 -5.97 3.48 5.67
C TRP A 35 -7.23 4.24 5.21
N ASP A 36 -8.38 3.58 5.10
CA ASP A 36 -9.61 4.25 4.67
C ASP A 36 -10.01 5.36 5.68
N PRO A 37 -10.12 6.63 5.25
CA PRO A 37 -10.38 7.76 6.13
C PRO A 37 -11.76 7.72 6.79
N ALA A 38 -12.73 7.00 6.24
CA ALA A 38 -14.04 6.84 6.86
C ALA A 38 -13.95 6.02 8.15
N ARG A 39 -12.96 5.12 8.29
CA ARG A 39 -12.69 4.40 9.54
C ARG A 39 -12.25 5.35 10.65
N TYR A 40 -11.48 6.38 10.31
CA TYR A 40 -11.04 7.40 11.26
C TYR A 40 -12.13 8.41 11.60
N ALA A 41 -13.08 8.67 10.68
CA ALA A 41 -14.26 9.50 10.95
C ALA A 41 -15.07 8.96 12.14
N ASN A 42 -15.21 7.63 12.24
CA ASN A 42 -15.93 7.00 13.35
C ASN A 42 -15.14 6.98 14.68
N LEU A 43 -13.83 7.24 14.65
CA LEU A 43 -12.96 7.20 15.84
C LEU A 43 -12.81 8.57 16.53
N THR A 44 -13.12 9.67 15.85
CA THR A 44 -12.95 11.00 16.43
C THR A 44 -14.03 11.98 15.98
N ASN A 45 -14.67 12.62 16.97
CA ASN A 45 -15.61 13.72 16.71
C ASN A 45 -14.90 15.09 16.59
N ASN A 46 -13.55 15.10 16.59
CA ASN A 46 -12.74 16.30 16.51
C ASN A 46 -12.20 16.52 15.08
N PRO A 47 -12.55 17.64 14.41
CA PRO A 47 -12.16 17.88 13.01
C PRO A 47 -10.65 18.03 12.81
N LYS A 48 -9.90 18.49 13.83
CA LYS A 48 -8.43 18.59 13.77
C LYS A 48 -7.76 17.22 13.72
N GLN A 49 -8.23 16.28 14.54
CA GLN A 49 -7.71 14.92 14.56
C GLN A 49 -8.10 14.16 13.29
N TYR A 50 -9.34 14.37 12.82
CA TYR A 50 -9.79 13.83 11.54
C TYR A 50 -8.89 14.27 10.38
N THR A 51 -8.60 15.58 10.28
CA THR A 51 -7.73 16.13 9.23
C THR A 51 -6.31 15.56 9.29
N GLN A 52 -5.77 15.38 10.49
CA GLN A 52 -4.43 14.80 10.67
C GLN A 52 -4.40 13.30 10.31
N ALA A 53 -5.44 12.55 10.70
CA ALA A 53 -5.58 11.15 10.33
C ALA A 53 -5.76 10.98 8.81
N TYR A 54 -6.55 11.85 8.17
CA TYR A 54 -6.73 11.89 6.72
C TYR A 54 -5.40 12.10 5.99
N LYS A 55 -4.62 13.12 6.38
CA LYS A 55 -3.30 13.38 5.78
C LYS A 55 -2.37 12.19 5.93
N LYS A 56 -2.33 11.57 7.12
CA LYS A 56 -1.53 10.37 7.35
C LYS A 56 -2.00 9.19 6.48
N ALA A 57 -3.31 9.00 6.36
CA ALA A 57 -3.88 8.00 5.47
C ALA A 57 -3.49 8.25 4.00
N GLU A 58 -3.57 9.49 3.52
CA GLU A 58 -3.11 9.85 2.18
C GLU A 58 -1.61 9.55 1.96
N GLU A 59 -0.76 9.88 2.93
CA GLU A 59 0.67 9.58 2.82
C GLU A 59 0.93 8.07 2.78
N MET A 60 0.26 7.30 3.64
CA MET A 60 0.43 5.85 3.70
C MET A 60 -0.16 5.15 2.48
N THR A 61 -1.30 5.60 1.96
CA THR A 61 -1.87 5.08 0.70
C THR A 61 -0.95 5.34 -0.49
N LYS A 62 -0.38 6.55 -0.61
CA LYS A 62 0.65 6.85 -1.63
C LYS A 62 1.88 5.95 -1.49
N LEU A 63 2.34 5.71 -0.26
CA LEU A 63 3.47 4.82 0.00
C LEU A 63 3.15 3.37 -0.42
N VAL A 64 1.96 2.88 -0.08
CA VAL A 64 1.46 1.55 -0.47
C VAL A 64 1.39 1.41 -1.99
N GLU A 65 0.86 2.41 -2.70
CA GLU A 65 0.78 2.37 -4.17
C GLU A 65 2.15 2.44 -4.83
N ALA A 66 3.06 3.28 -4.32
CA ALA A 66 4.44 3.34 -4.79
C ALA A 66 5.18 2.01 -4.59
N SER A 67 5.05 1.40 -3.41
CA SER A 67 5.60 0.07 -3.09
C SER A 67 5.00 -1.01 -3.98
N TYR A 68 3.68 -0.97 -4.23
CA TYR A 68 3.00 -1.90 -5.13
C TYR A 68 3.52 -1.80 -6.57
N ALA A 69 3.64 -0.58 -7.10
CA ALA A 69 4.18 -0.35 -8.44
C ALA A 69 5.64 -0.82 -8.56
N LEU A 70 6.43 -0.56 -7.52
CA LEU A 70 7.83 -0.99 -7.41
C LEU A 70 7.95 -2.51 -7.42
N LEU A 71 7.22 -3.19 -6.54
CA LEU A 71 7.23 -4.65 -6.45
C LEU A 71 6.65 -5.30 -7.70
N THR A 72 5.62 -4.71 -8.32
CA THR A 72 5.08 -5.21 -9.59
C THR A 72 6.13 -5.15 -10.69
N ALA A 73 6.81 -4.02 -10.85
CA ALA A 73 7.85 -3.87 -11.88
C ALA A 73 9.08 -4.77 -11.66
N VAL A 74 9.38 -5.16 -10.41
CA VAL A 74 10.54 -6.02 -10.07
C VAL A 74 10.19 -7.50 -10.05
N LEU A 75 9.05 -7.87 -9.47
CA LEU A 75 8.67 -9.25 -9.19
C LEU A 75 7.74 -9.85 -10.25
N VAL A 76 7.05 -9.00 -11.00
CA VAL A 76 6.18 -9.41 -12.10
C VAL A 76 6.75 -8.83 -13.40
N PRO A 77 7.83 -9.41 -13.95
CA PRO A 77 8.26 -9.07 -15.29
C PRO A 77 7.17 -9.56 -16.25
N ASP A 78 6.36 -8.63 -16.74
CA ASP A 78 5.47 -8.78 -17.89
C ASP A 78 4.43 -9.92 -17.77
N ASP A 79 3.36 -9.68 -17.01
CA ASP A 79 2.04 -10.15 -17.45
C ASP A 79 1.35 -8.92 -18.05
N ALA A 80 1.81 -8.56 -19.26
CA ALA A 80 1.07 -7.66 -20.12
C ALA A 80 -0.37 -8.21 -20.24
N PRO A 81 -1.42 -7.38 -20.09
CA PRO A 81 -2.77 -7.85 -20.35
C PRO A 81 -2.84 -8.32 -21.81
N PRO A 82 -3.17 -9.59 -22.11
CA PRO A 82 -3.57 -9.94 -23.45
C PRO A 82 -5.04 -9.54 -23.61
N GLY A 83 -5.28 -8.44 -24.35
CA GLY A 83 -6.56 -8.18 -25.01
C GLY A 83 -7.61 -7.42 -24.21
#